data_AF-A0A8S2VI00-F1
#
_entry.id   AF-A0A8S2VI00-F1
#
_cell.length_a   1.000
_cell.length_b   1.000
_cell.length_c   1.000
_cell.angle_alpha   90.00
_cell.angle_beta   90.00
_cell.angle_gamma   90.00
#
_symmetry.space_group_name_H-M   'P 1'
#
loop_
_entity.id
_entity.type
_entity.pdbx_description
1 polymer ?
#
loop_
_entity_poly.entity_id
_entity_poly.type
_entity_poly.pdbx_seq_one_letter_code
_entity_poly.pdbx_strand_id
1 'polypeptide(L)' 'MRLCAYYLTQVKHSKTGYARDPVANFHLRNGAVVWRLNWLADRSERGWKQSLSMMVNYRYYSFDRIDRNSIDY' A
#
# COMPACT_ATOMS: atom_id res chain seq x y z
N MET A 1 7.80 10.83 6.54
CA MET A 1 7.00 9.72 5.94
C MET A 1 7.23 8.33 6.59
N ARG A 2 8.11 8.18 7.60
CA ARG A 2 8.41 6.88 8.23
C ARG A 2 7.16 6.16 8.79
N LEU A 3 6.24 6.90 9.42
CA LEU A 3 5.01 6.31 9.97
C LEU A 3 4.10 5.72 8.89
N CYS A 4 3.99 6.36 7.73
CA CYS A 4 3.22 5.80 6.60
C CYS A 4 3.85 4.52 6.06
N ALA A 5 5.18 4.49 5.89
CA ALA A 5 5.89 3.28 5.47
C ALA A 5 5.68 2.13 6.48
N TYR A 6 5.77 2.43 7.78
CA TYR A 6 5.49 1.46 8.84
C TYR A 6 4.03 0.99 8.80
N TYR A 7 3.08 1.91 8.66
CA TYR A 7 1.66 1.58 8.58
C TYR A 7 1.33 0.63 7.42
N LEU A 8 1.86 0.90 6.23
CA LEU A 8 1.60 0.09 5.04
C LEU A 8 2.29 -1.28 5.06
N THR A 9 3.45 -1.41 5.71
CA THR A 9 4.26 -2.64 5.65
C THR A 9 4.14 -3.51 6.90
N GLN A 10 4.00 -2.90 8.09
CA GLN A 10 4.08 -3.60 9.38
C GLN A 10 2.73 -3.71 10.09
N VAL A 11 1.81 -2.76 9.87
CA VAL A 11 0.52 -2.77 10.58
C VAL A 11 -0.46 -3.70 9.85
N LYS A 12 -0.92 -4.75 10.55
CA LYS A 12 -1.78 -5.80 10.01
C LYS A 12 -3.11 -5.91 10.77
N HIS A 13 -4.12 -6.50 10.14
CA HIS A 13 -5.34 -6.94 10.82
C HIS A 13 -5.02 -8.10 11.77
N SER A 14 -5.37 -7.98 13.05
CA SER A 14 -5.09 -9.03 14.06
C SER A 14 -5.72 -10.38 13.76
N LYS A 15 -6.85 -10.41 13.04
CA LYS A 15 -7.57 -11.64 12.69
C LYS A 15 -7.05 -12.33 11.44
N THR A 16 -6.54 -11.58 10.46
CA THR A 16 -6.23 -12.12 9.12
C THR A 16 -4.76 -12.04 8.76
N GLY A 17 -3.95 -11.28 9.49
CA GLY A 17 -2.52 -11.07 9.17
C GLY A 17 -2.27 -10.16 7.95
N TYR A 18 -3.30 -9.76 7.22
CA TYR A 18 -3.18 -8.89 6.04
C TYR A 18 -2.99 -7.41 6.38
N ALA A 19 -2.49 -6.63 5.41
CA ALA A 19 -2.29 -5.19 5.55
C ALA A 19 -3.54 -4.49 6.07
N ARG A 20 -3.35 -3.56 7.02
CA ARG A 20 -4.46 -2.82 7.66
C ARG A 20 -5.14 -1.84 6.72
N ASP A 21 -4.40 -1.27 5.78
CA ASP A 21 -4.95 -0.42 4.74
C ASP A 21 -5.65 -1.27 3.66
N PRO A 22 -6.93 -1.01 3.35
CA PRO A 22 -7.68 -1.83 2.40
C PRO A 22 -7.14 -1.72 0.97
N VAL A 23 -6.62 -0.55 0.57
CA VAL A 23 -6.07 -0.34 -0.78
C VAL A 23 -4.72 -1.02 -0.94
N ALA A 24 -3.88 -0.96 0.09
CA ALA A 24 -2.64 -1.72 0.17
C ALA A 24 -2.92 -3.21 0.09
N ASN A 25 -3.88 -3.71 0.90
CA ASN A 25 -4.25 -5.11 0.86
C ASN A 25 -4.72 -5.54 -0.53
N PHE A 26 -5.53 -4.72 -1.22
CA PHE A 26 -5.97 -5.01 -2.58
C PHE A 26 -4.79 -5.12 -3.57
N HIS A 27 -3.87 -4.15 -3.58
CA HIS A 27 -2.76 -4.18 -4.52
C HIS A 27 -1.74 -5.29 -4.21
N LEU A 28 -1.43 -5.49 -2.93
CA LEU A 28 -0.49 -6.53 -2.49
C LEU A 28 -1.03 -7.94 -2.78
N ARG A 29 -2.33 -8.19 -2.52
CA ARG A 29 -2.99 -9.46 -2.91
C ARG A 29 -2.94 -9.73 -4.39
N ASN A 30 -2.86 -8.69 -5.21
CA ASN A 30 -2.73 -8.83 -6.66
C ASN A 30 -1.27 -8.84 -7.13
N GLY A 31 -0.29 -8.99 -6.23
CA GLY A 31 1.12 -9.13 -6.59
C GLY A 31 1.86 -7.82 -6.85
N ALA A 32 1.26 -6.67 -6.53
CA ALA A 32 1.97 -5.39 -6.58
C ALA A 32 2.96 -5.25 -5.41
N VAL A 33 3.92 -4.34 -5.54
CA VAL A 33 4.76 -3.89 -4.43
C VAL A 33 4.47 -2.43 -4.07
N VAL A 34 4.65 -2.07 -2.80
CA VAL A 34 4.73 -0.65 -2.40
C VAL A 34 5.99 -0.07 -3.03
N TRP A 35 5.83 0.78 -4.05
CA TRP A 35 6.96 1.28 -4.84
C TRP A 35 7.45 2.64 -4.37
N ARG A 36 6.54 3.58 -4.15
CA ARG A 36 6.91 4.95 -3.76
C ARG A 36 5.83 5.61 -2.92
N LEU A 37 6.25 6.27 -1.85
CA LEU A 37 5.41 7.17 -1.06
C LEU A 37 5.54 8.58 -1.61
N ASN A 38 4.41 9.25 -1.80
CA ASN A 38 4.32 10.60 -2.34
C ASN A 38 3.68 11.52 -1.29
N TRP A 39 4.47 12.45 -0.77
CA TRP A 39 3.97 13.51 0.13
C TRP A 39 3.30 14.63 -0.68
N LEU A 40 2.23 15.21 -0.15
CA LEU A 40 1.45 16.29 -0.79
C LEU A 40 1.00 15.97 -2.22
N ALA A 41 0.69 14.70 -2.50
CA ALA A 41 0.27 14.23 -3.80
C ALA A 41 -1.21 14.51 -4.09
N ASP A 42 -2.07 14.47 -3.06
CA ASP A 42 -3.47 14.87 -3.15
C ASP A 42 -3.76 16.00 -2.16
N ARG A 43 -3.80 17.24 -2.66
CA ARG A 43 -4.04 18.45 -1.85
C ARG A 43 -5.53 18.81 -1.70
N SER A 44 -6.44 17.97 -2.20
CA SER A 44 -7.87 18.16 -1.98
C SER A 44 -8.20 18.02 -0.48
N GLU A 45 -9.34 18.57 -0.07
CA GLU A 45 -9.84 18.41 1.29
C GLU A 45 -9.99 16.93 1.68
N ARG A 46 -10.38 16.08 0.71
CA ARG A 46 -10.45 14.63 0.89
C ARG A 46 -9.08 14.02 1.17
N GLY A 47 -8.06 14.36 0.39
CA GLY A 47 -6.70 13.84 0.57
C GLY A 47 -6.14 14.16 1.95
N TRP A 48 -6.37 15.38 2.44
CA TRP A 48 -6.01 15.78 3.80
C TRP A 48 -6.72 14.93 4.86
N LYS A 49 -8.04 14.75 4.75
CA LYS A 49 -8.84 13.97 5.71
C LYS A 49 -8.50 12.48 5.73
N GLN A 50 -8.15 11.89 4.57
CA GLN A 50 -7.94 10.45 4.46
C GLN A 50 -6.53 10.01 4.83
N SER A 51 -5.51 10.78 4.43
CA SER A 51 -4.11 10.35 4.53
C SER A 51 -3.11 11.49 4.70
N LEU A 52 -3.57 12.67 5.15
CA LEU A 52 -2.72 13.87 5.25
C LEU A 52 -2.02 14.18 3.91
N SER A 53 -2.76 14.08 2.81
CA SER A 53 -2.28 14.30 1.44
C SER A 53 -1.20 13.33 0.95
N MET A 54 -1.03 12.19 1.62
CA MET A 54 -0.14 11.13 1.16
C MET A 54 -0.81 10.23 0.13
N MET A 55 -0.08 9.92 -0.93
CA MET A 55 -0.45 8.86 -1.87
C MET A 55 0.68 7.86 -2.04
N VAL A 56 0.34 6.68 -2.57
CA VAL A 56 1.29 5.59 -2.79
C VAL A 56 1.17 5.14 -4.23
N ASN A 57 2.32 4.91 -4.88
CA ASN A 57 2.34 4.16 -6.12
C ASN A 57 2.59 2.69 -5.80
N TYR A 58 1.69 1.82 -6.26
CA TYR A 58 1.88 0.38 -6.29
C TYR A 58 2.39 -0.01 -7.67
N ARG A 59 3.46 -0.80 -7.73
CA ARG A 59 4.07 -1.22 -9.00
C ARG A 59 3.85 -2.71 -9.22
N TYR A 60 3.32 -3.02 -10.39
CA TYR A 60 3.29 -4.37 -10.94
C TYR A 60 4.51 -4.55 -11.84
N TYR A 61 5.18 -5.70 -11.73
CA TYR A 61 6.34 -6.03 -12.57
C TYR A 61 5.90 -6.97 -13.70
N SER A 62 6.77 -7.91 -14.11
CA SER A 62 6.41 -8.98 -15.06
C SER A 62 5.40 -9.95 -14.45
N PHE A 63 4.66 -10.68 -15.30
CA PHE A 63 3.70 -11.70 -14.87
C PHE A 63 4.31 -12.70 -13.88
N ASP A 64 5.52 -13.21 -14.14
CA ASP A 64 6.20 -14.14 -13.21
C ASP A 64 6.41 -13.56 -11.80
N ARG A 65 6.60 -12.24 -11.69
CA ARG A 65 6.74 -11.57 -10.40
C ARG A 65 5.40 -11.25 -9.76
N ILE A 66 4.36 -10.99 -10.55
CA ILE A 66 3.01 -10.76 -10.04
C ILE A 66 2.51 -12.00 -9.30
N ASP A 67 2.57 -13.17 -9.94
CA ASP A 67 2.10 -14.42 -9.36
C ASP A 67 2.90 -14.77 -8.09
N ARG A 68 4.24 -14.65 -8.16
CA ARG A 68 5.10 -14.90 -7.01
C ARG A 68 4.78 -13.96 -5.84
N ASN A 69 4.71 -12.65 -6.08
CA ASN A 69 4.39 -11.68 -5.04
C ASN A 69 3.00 -11.92 -4.44
N SER A 70 2.04 -12.35 -5.26
CA SER A 70 0.67 -12.67 -4.81
C SER A 70 0.64 -13.91 -3.93
N ILE A 71 1.48 -14.91 -4.20
CA ILE A 71 1.60 -16.14 -3.38
C ILE A 71 2.34 -15.85 -2.08
N ASP A 72 3.37 -15.00 -2.12
CA ASP A 72 4.17 -14.63 -0.96
C ASP A 72 3.43 -13.70 0.04
N TYR A 73 2.32 -13.09 -0.38
CA TYR A 73 1.52 -12.14 0.42
C TYR A 73 0.34 -12.78 1.15
#